data_AF-A0A7C7K3L7-F1
#
_entry.id   AF-A0A7C7K3L7-F1
#
_cell.length_a   1.000
_cell.length_b   1.000
_cell.length_c   1.000
_cell.angle_alpha   90.00
_cell.angle_beta   90.00
_cell.angle_gamma   90.00
#
_symmetry.space_group_name_H-M   'P 1'
#
loop_
_entity.id
_entity.type
_entity.pdbx_description
1 polymer ?
#
loop_
_entity_poly.entity_id
_entity_poly.type
_entity_poly.pdbx_seq_one_letter_code
_entity_poly.pdbx_strand_id
1 'polypeptide(L)'
;MEKINNQAGFTLIELMISMLIVSVLIVPFVYQKQVKYKEELDAITLSEIQDIGTSAQNYAAEQNLSWPDEENQCSSAISLMKNEGYLSGLSDNSVFDTAYKTTCTSSPGSRFSVEVDTKTTSQAEIIASYLASSVVTGKTVSYSIPLPSSIPALEHLLPRDGSRPMTGDLDLGDNNIVNINDATAKGDIEADRIITTKILDKDDPDYYIDLNNSSHMNNVSMDVASLENSYVLGDACKTKQIGTTINGELLTCVSGVWTRGGSSVQLKASTASHGQVVKPIDGFTPDQCVISLSGVPYKNDGGYKRSRHFSHYYNLRADGWQVMAGVRDISDNRLRHTSAVIQYSLVCSS
;
A
#
# COMPACT_ATOMS: atom_id res chain seq x y z
N MET A 1 -83.97 5.38 -29.72
CA MET A 1 -82.94 5.66 -30.73
C MET A 1 -82.00 4.48 -30.77
N GLU A 2 -82.24 3.55 -31.68
CA GLU A 2 -81.36 2.40 -31.90
C GLU A 2 -80.66 2.65 -33.23
N LYS A 3 -79.36 2.95 -33.19
CA LYS A 3 -78.51 3.08 -34.37
C LYS A 3 -78.29 1.68 -34.93
N ILE A 4 -79.00 1.34 -36.00
CA ILE A 4 -78.72 0.15 -36.80
C ILE A 4 -77.43 0.45 -37.57
N ASN A 5 -76.32 -0.16 -37.14
CA ASN A 5 -75.08 -0.17 -37.90
C ASN A 5 -75.32 -0.94 -39.21
N ASN A 6 -75.32 -0.23 -40.34
CA ASN A 6 -75.27 -0.86 -41.66
C ASN A 6 -73.93 -1.59 -41.78
N GLN A 7 -73.92 -2.88 -41.47
CA GLN A 7 -72.87 -3.77 -41.92
C GLN A 7 -72.99 -3.85 -43.44
N ALA A 8 -72.12 -3.13 -44.16
CA ALA A 8 -71.98 -3.29 -45.59
C ALA A 8 -71.58 -4.76 -45.84
N GLY A 9 -72.49 -5.53 -46.45
CA GLY A 9 -72.24 -6.92 -46.77
C GLY A 9 -71.06 -7.04 -47.73
N PHE A 10 -70.13 -7.94 -47.40
CA PHE A 10 -68.93 -8.23 -48.19
C PHE A 10 -69.33 -8.60 -49.62
N THR A 11 -69.01 -7.74 -50.58
CA THR A 11 -69.29 -8.04 -51.98
C THR A 11 -68.23 -9.01 -52.51
N LEU A 12 -68.66 -9.95 -53.36
CA LEU A 12 -67.78 -11.00 -53.88
C LEU A 12 -66.56 -10.41 -54.64
N ILE A 13 -66.72 -9.22 -55.24
CA ILE A 13 -65.67 -8.51 -55.95
C ILE A 13 -64.58 -7.94 -55.02
N GLU A 14 -64.95 -7.51 -53.80
CA GLU A 14 -64.01 -6.98 -52.80
C GLU A 14 -63.17 -8.09 -52.18
N LEU A 15 -63.74 -9.30 -52.06
CA LEU A 15 -63.03 -10.52 -51.69
C LEU A 15 -62.08 -10.99 -52.80
N MET A 16 -62.48 -10.91 -54.06
CA MET A 16 -61.60 -11.21 -55.21
C MET A 16 -60.43 -10.22 -55.32
N ILE A 17 -60.68 -8.91 -55.14
CA ILE A 17 -59.62 -7.89 -55.20
C ILE A 17 -58.65 -8.04 -54.02
N SER A 18 -59.15 -8.30 -52.81
CA SER A 18 -58.27 -8.53 -51.64
C SER A 18 -57.44 -9.80 -51.78
N MET A 19 -57.99 -10.91 -52.27
CA MET A 19 -57.19 -12.11 -52.57
C MET A 19 -56.12 -11.86 -53.65
N LEU A 20 -56.44 -11.05 -54.67
CA LEU A 20 -55.48 -10.70 -55.71
C LEU A 20 -54.34 -9.85 -55.13
N ILE A 21 -54.64 -8.81 -54.35
CA ILE A 21 -53.64 -7.96 -53.68
C ILE A 21 -52.78 -8.79 -52.72
N VAL A 22 -53.40 -9.64 -51.89
CA VAL A 22 -52.68 -10.50 -50.94
C VAL A 22 -51.76 -11.47 -51.67
N SER A 23 -52.20 -12.07 -52.78
CA SER A 23 -51.35 -12.99 -53.55
C SER A 23 -50.11 -12.30 -54.14
N VAL A 24 -50.24 -11.05 -54.59
CA VAL A 24 -49.12 -10.26 -55.13
C VAL A 24 -48.14 -9.84 -54.03
N LEU A 25 -48.63 -9.55 -52.81
CA LEU A 25 -47.80 -9.12 -51.69
C LEU A 25 -47.11 -10.27 -50.95
N ILE A 26 -47.69 -11.47 -50.93
CA ILE A 26 -47.10 -12.63 -50.24
C ILE A 26 -45.77 -13.05 -50.90
N VAL A 27 -45.67 -13.05 -52.23
CA VAL A 27 -44.49 -13.51 -52.96
C VAL A 27 -43.20 -12.76 -52.54
N PRO A 28 -43.12 -11.42 -52.59
CA PRO A 28 -41.93 -10.69 -52.16
C PRO A 28 -41.70 -10.80 -50.64
N PHE A 29 -42.76 -10.87 -49.82
CA PHE A 29 -42.63 -11.02 -48.37
C PHE A 29 -41.99 -12.36 -47.97
N VAL A 30 -42.46 -13.46 -48.57
CA VAL A 30 -41.89 -14.80 -48.35
C VAL A 30 -40.44 -14.84 -48.80
N TYR A 31 -40.11 -14.24 -49.95
CA TYR A 31 -38.74 -14.16 -50.43
C TYR A 31 -37.83 -13.42 -49.43
N GLN A 32 -38.22 -12.23 -48.95
CA GLN A 32 -37.45 -11.47 -47.96
C GLN A 32 -37.25 -12.25 -46.65
N LYS A 33 -38.30 -12.94 -46.18
CA LYS A 33 -38.21 -13.77 -44.97
C LYS A 33 -37.30 -14.97 -45.14
N GLN A 34 -37.30 -15.60 -46.31
CA GLN A 34 -36.40 -16.71 -46.62
C GLN A 34 -34.94 -16.29 -46.67
N VAL A 35 -34.64 -15.11 -47.24
CA VAL A 35 -33.27 -14.56 -47.25
C VAL A 35 -32.80 -14.29 -45.83
N LYS A 36 -33.59 -13.53 -45.05
CA LYS A 36 -33.23 -13.20 -43.66
C LYS A 36 -33.02 -14.44 -42.79
N TYR A 37 -33.88 -15.45 -42.94
CA TYR A 37 -33.75 -16.69 -42.20
C TYR A 37 -32.44 -17.43 -42.52
N LYS A 38 -31.98 -17.43 -43.77
CA LYS A 38 -30.69 -18.03 -44.15
C LYS A 38 -29.51 -17.28 -43.53
N GLU A 39 -29.54 -15.95 -43.56
CA GLU A 39 -28.50 -15.11 -42.93
C GLU A 39 -28.43 -15.34 -41.42
N GLU A 40 -29.58 -15.47 -40.74
CA GLU A 40 -29.64 -15.75 -39.30
C GLU A 40 -29.03 -17.13 -38.97
N LEU A 41 -29.28 -18.16 -39.79
CA LEU A 41 -28.65 -19.48 -39.60
C LEU A 41 -27.13 -19.42 -39.76
N ASP A 42 -26.64 -18.74 -40.79
CA ASP A 42 -25.21 -18.61 -41.04
C ASP A 42 -24.51 -17.83 -39.92
N ALA A 43 -25.15 -16.78 -39.39
CA ALA A 43 -24.63 -15.99 -38.27
C ALA A 43 -24.53 -16.78 -36.97
N ILE A 44 -25.52 -17.64 -36.67
CA ILE A 44 -25.48 -18.50 -35.48
C ILE A 44 -24.32 -19.49 -35.58
N THR A 45 -24.20 -20.22 -36.70
CA THR A 45 -23.11 -21.18 -36.89
C THR A 45 -21.74 -20.51 -36.86
N LEU A 46 -21.62 -19.30 -37.44
CA LEU A 46 -20.38 -18.53 -37.38
C LEU A 46 -19.98 -18.22 -35.93
N SER A 47 -20.92 -17.74 -35.11
CA SER A 47 -20.69 -17.47 -33.69
C SER A 47 -20.27 -18.74 -32.96
N GLU A 48 -20.98 -19.85 -33.16
CA GLU A 48 -20.71 -21.12 -32.48
C GLU A 48 -19.30 -21.67 -32.81
N ILE A 49 -18.89 -21.64 -34.09
CA ILE A 49 -17.54 -22.07 -34.50
C ILE A 49 -16.46 -21.17 -33.87
N GLN A 50 -16.69 -19.86 -33.86
CA GLN A 50 -15.76 -18.89 -33.27
C GLN A 50 -15.67 -19.04 -31.74
N ASP A 51 -16.78 -19.31 -31.07
CA ASP A 51 -16.83 -19.57 -29.64
C ASP A 51 -16.07 -20.84 -29.29
N ILE A 52 -16.26 -21.95 -30.02
CA ILE A 52 -15.50 -23.19 -29.83
C ILE A 52 -13.99 -22.93 -30.00
N GLY A 53 -13.61 -22.21 -31.07
CA GLY A 53 -12.22 -21.87 -31.33
C GLY A 53 -11.61 -21.01 -30.21
N THR A 54 -12.31 -19.96 -29.79
CA THR A 54 -11.85 -19.04 -28.74
C THR A 54 -11.75 -19.75 -27.39
N SER A 55 -12.73 -20.60 -27.05
CA SER A 55 -12.68 -21.44 -25.85
C SER A 55 -11.48 -22.39 -25.86
N ALA A 56 -11.16 -23.00 -27.01
CA ALA A 56 -9.99 -23.87 -27.13
C ALA A 56 -8.67 -23.09 -26.95
N GLN A 57 -8.61 -21.85 -27.42
CA GLN A 57 -7.44 -20.97 -27.18
C GLN A 57 -7.30 -20.60 -25.71
N ASN A 58 -8.40 -20.30 -25.02
CA ASN A 58 -8.40 -20.02 -23.60
C ASN A 58 -7.93 -21.24 -22.79
N TYR A 59 -8.43 -22.43 -23.12
CA TYR A 59 -7.96 -23.68 -22.52
C TYR A 59 -6.45 -23.86 -22.72
N ALA A 60 -5.97 -23.76 -23.97
CA ALA A 60 -4.56 -23.95 -24.28
C ALA A 60 -3.66 -22.90 -23.62
N ALA A 61 -4.16 -21.68 -23.42
CA ALA A 61 -3.42 -20.64 -22.70
C ALA A 61 -3.21 -20.99 -21.22
N GLU A 62 -4.17 -21.65 -20.59
CA GLU A 62 -4.09 -22.05 -19.18
C GLU A 62 -3.36 -23.39 -18.99
N GLN A 63 -3.44 -24.29 -19.97
CA GLN A 63 -2.92 -25.66 -19.90
C GLN A 63 -1.60 -25.83 -20.67
N ASN A 64 -0.60 -25.00 -20.36
CA ASN A 64 0.77 -25.09 -20.87
C ASN A 64 0.89 -25.19 -22.41
N LEU A 65 0.05 -24.46 -23.15
CA LEU A 65 0.00 -24.48 -24.62
C LEU A 65 -0.35 -25.85 -25.21
N SER A 66 -1.06 -26.69 -24.47
CA SER A 66 -1.64 -27.94 -24.97
C SER A 66 -3.10 -27.75 -25.35
N TRP A 67 -3.50 -28.31 -26.49
CA TRP A 67 -4.90 -28.24 -26.91
C TRP A 67 -5.80 -29.13 -26.03
N PRO A 68 -7.10 -28.80 -25.90
CA PRO A 68 -8.01 -29.67 -25.17
C PRO A 68 -8.07 -31.05 -25.81
N ASP A 69 -7.79 -32.08 -25.01
CA ASP A 69 -7.74 -33.48 -25.45
C ASP A 69 -6.67 -33.74 -26.55
N GLU A 70 -5.52 -33.04 -26.49
CA GLU A 70 -4.44 -33.18 -27.48
C GLU A 70 -3.93 -34.63 -27.63
N GLU A 71 -3.90 -35.40 -26.54
CA GLU A 71 -3.52 -36.83 -26.56
C GLU A 71 -4.41 -37.67 -27.48
N ASN A 72 -5.70 -37.34 -27.58
CA ASN A 72 -6.66 -37.99 -28.49
C ASN A 72 -6.99 -37.10 -29.69
N GLN A 73 -6.02 -36.32 -30.17
CA GLN A 73 -6.14 -35.46 -31.35
C GLN A 73 -7.33 -34.49 -31.30
N CYS A 74 -7.66 -34.03 -30.09
CA CYS A 74 -8.76 -33.10 -29.81
C CYS A 74 -10.16 -33.64 -30.14
N SER A 75 -10.33 -34.96 -30.22
CA SER A 75 -11.61 -35.59 -30.57
C SER A 75 -12.74 -35.30 -29.57
N SER A 76 -12.40 -35.16 -28.28
CA SER A 76 -13.34 -34.90 -27.18
C SER A 76 -13.21 -33.48 -26.61
N ALA A 77 -12.56 -32.57 -27.35
CA ALA A 77 -12.26 -31.21 -26.89
C ALA A 77 -13.51 -30.43 -26.44
N ILE A 78 -14.62 -30.53 -27.19
CA ILE A 78 -15.88 -29.84 -26.84
C ILE A 78 -16.41 -30.31 -25.48
N SER A 79 -16.44 -31.62 -25.23
CA SER A 79 -16.91 -32.19 -23.97
C SER A 79 -16.01 -31.78 -22.80
N LEU A 80 -14.70 -31.79 -23.00
CA LEU A 80 -13.72 -31.35 -22.00
C LEU A 80 -13.92 -29.87 -21.65
N MET A 81 -14.02 -29.00 -22.66
CA MET A 81 -14.24 -27.57 -22.47
C MET A 81 -15.60 -27.24 -21.82
N LYS A 82 -16.65 -28.02 -22.10
CA LYS A 82 -17.95 -27.90 -21.41
C LYS A 82 -17.83 -28.27 -19.92
N ASN A 83 -17.12 -29.36 -19.62
CA ASN A 83 -16.96 -29.85 -18.23
C ASN A 83 -16.09 -28.92 -17.38
N GLU A 84 -15.03 -28.36 -17.97
CA GLU A 84 -14.11 -27.43 -17.29
C GLU A 84 -14.61 -25.97 -17.30
N GLY A 85 -15.73 -25.69 -17.96
CA GLY A 85 -16.39 -24.39 -17.93
C GLY A 85 -15.88 -23.35 -18.93
N TYR A 86 -15.03 -23.73 -19.88
CA TYR A 86 -14.54 -22.85 -20.96
C TYR A 86 -15.59 -22.62 -22.06
N LEU A 87 -16.54 -23.55 -22.22
CA LEU A 87 -17.57 -23.49 -23.25
C LEU A 87 -18.95 -23.71 -22.63
N SER A 88 -19.84 -22.73 -22.77
CA SER A 88 -21.20 -22.81 -22.23
C SER A 88 -22.23 -22.38 -23.27
N GLY A 89 -23.45 -22.94 -23.20
CA GLY A 89 -24.55 -22.56 -24.08
C GLY A 89 -24.52 -23.16 -25.50
N LEU A 90 -23.52 -23.98 -25.84
CA LEU A 90 -23.46 -24.66 -27.15
C LEU A 90 -24.34 -25.93 -27.18
N SER A 91 -25.24 -26.04 -28.17
CA SER A 91 -25.99 -27.26 -28.46
C SER A 91 -25.09 -28.38 -29.00
N ASP A 92 -25.53 -29.63 -28.88
CA ASP A 92 -24.72 -30.77 -29.34
C ASP A 92 -24.64 -30.86 -30.87
N ASN A 93 -25.63 -30.29 -31.56
CA ASN A 93 -25.66 -30.14 -33.01
C ASN A 93 -25.74 -28.66 -33.41
N SER A 94 -25.21 -28.34 -34.59
CA SER A 94 -25.40 -27.05 -35.26
C SER A 94 -26.86 -26.85 -35.70
N VAL A 95 -27.18 -25.63 -36.15
CA VAL A 95 -28.47 -25.30 -36.79
C VAL A 95 -28.76 -26.11 -38.07
N PHE A 96 -27.77 -26.83 -38.58
CA PHE A 96 -27.89 -27.73 -39.73
C PHE A 96 -28.14 -29.19 -39.33
N ASP A 97 -28.30 -29.48 -38.04
CA ASP A 97 -28.47 -30.81 -37.46
C ASP A 97 -27.26 -31.73 -37.67
N THR A 98 -26.08 -31.13 -37.62
CA THR A 98 -24.77 -31.80 -37.76
C THR A 98 -23.92 -31.49 -36.54
N ALA A 99 -23.22 -32.50 -36.02
CA ALA A 99 -22.35 -32.32 -34.86
C ALA A 99 -21.09 -31.54 -35.23
N TYR A 100 -20.62 -30.68 -34.33
CA TYR A 100 -19.31 -30.06 -34.41
C TYR A 100 -18.22 -31.09 -34.15
N LYS A 101 -17.20 -31.12 -35.01
CA LYS A 101 -16.04 -32.00 -34.84
C LYS A 101 -14.80 -31.16 -34.59
N THR A 102 -13.95 -31.62 -33.69
CA THR A 102 -12.70 -30.93 -33.35
C THR A 102 -11.52 -31.83 -33.65
N THR A 103 -10.46 -31.25 -34.20
CA THR A 103 -9.20 -31.95 -34.47
C THR A 103 -8.01 -31.03 -34.19
N CYS A 104 -6.86 -31.61 -33.85
CA CYS A 104 -5.63 -30.87 -33.73
C CYS A 104 -4.41 -31.66 -34.20
N THR A 105 -3.33 -30.95 -34.51
CA THR A 105 -2.06 -31.53 -34.98
C THR A 105 -0.97 -31.44 -33.92
N SER A 106 -0.31 -32.55 -33.59
CA SER A 106 0.78 -32.59 -32.60
C SER A 106 2.14 -32.31 -33.28
N SER A 107 2.48 -31.05 -33.53
CA SER A 107 3.77 -30.66 -34.14
C SER A 107 4.04 -29.15 -33.97
N PRO A 108 5.26 -28.65 -34.26
CA PRO A 108 5.53 -27.21 -34.31
C PRO A 108 4.54 -26.51 -35.25
N GLY A 109 3.80 -25.53 -34.73
CA GLY A 109 2.69 -24.89 -35.44
C GLY A 109 1.35 -25.61 -35.31
N SER A 110 1.13 -26.32 -34.19
CA SER A 110 -0.14 -27.02 -33.91
C SER A 110 -1.33 -26.07 -34.06
N ARG A 111 -2.33 -26.55 -34.78
CA ARG A 111 -3.57 -25.83 -35.01
C ARG A 111 -4.71 -26.63 -34.41
N PHE A 112 -5.65 -25.92 -33.82
CA PHE A 112 -6.94 -26.48 -33.48
C PHE A 112 -7.92 -26.20 -34.61
N SER A 113 -8.67 -27.20 -35.04
CA SER A 113 -9.61 -27.09 -36.14
C SER A 113 -11.01 -27.51 -35.69
N VAL A 114 -12.00 -26.71 -36.06
CA VAL A 114 -13.42 -26.94 -35.83
C VAL A 114 -14.08 -27.18 -37.19
N GLU A 115 -14.75 -28.31 -37.32
CA GLU A 115 -15.44 -28.72 -38.53
C GLU A 115 -16.94 -28.79 -38.31
N VAL A 116 -17.70 -28.30 -39.29
CA VAL A 116 -19.15 -28.45 -39.34
C VAL A 116 -19.61 -28.73 -40.77
N ASP A 117 -20.61 -29.60 -40.89
CA ASP A 117 -21.27 -29.90 -42.16
C ASP A 117 -22.50 -29.00 -42.36
N THR A 118 -22.53 -28.26 -43.46
CA THR A 118 -23.68 -27.42 -43.85
C THR A 118 -24.65 -28.19 -44.75
N LYS A 119 -25.83 -27.63 -45.05
CA LYS A 119 -26.81 -28.28 -45.94
C LYS A 119 -26.37 -28.29 -47.41
N THR A 120 -25.66 -27.25 -47.85
CA THR A 120 -25.27 -27.04 -49.26
C THR A 120 -23.85 -26.51 -49.38
N THR A 121 -23.16 -26.83 -50.47
CA THR A 121 -21.82 -26.32 -50.78
C THR A 121 -21.74 -24.79 -50.77
N SER A 122 -22.73 -24.11 -51.35
CA SER A 122 -22.76 -22.64 -51.36
C SER A 122 -22.84 -22.01 -49.97
N GLN A 123 -23.50 -22.69 -49.02
CA GLN A 123 -23.58 -22.21 -47.63
C GLN A 123 -22.23 -22.36 -46.91
N ALA A 124 -21.52 -23.46 -47.16
CA ALA A 124 -20.16 -23.63 -46.64
C ALA A 124 -19.22 -22.52 -47.12
N GLU A 125 -19.31 -22.13 -48.41
CA GLU A 125 -18.51 -21.03 -48.98
C GLU A 125 -18.83 -19.68 -48.34
N ILE A 126 -20.12 -19.39 -48.07
CA ILE A 126 -20.54 -18.15 -47.40
C ILE A 126 -19.96 -18.10 -45.99
N ILE A 127 -20.14 -19.15 -45.18
CA ILE A 127 -19.63 -19.19 -43.80
C ILE A 127 -18.10 -19.05 -43.78
N ALA A 128 -17.40 -19.76 -44.67
CA ALA A 128 -15.95 -19.69 -44.79
C ALA A 128 -15.46 -18.28 -45.19
N SER A 129 -16.23 -17.52 -45.96
CA SER A 129 -15.85 -16.14 -46.33
C SER A 129 -15.77 -15.19 -45.14
N TYR A 130 -16.45 -15.51 -44.02
CA TYR A 130 -16.40 -14.74 -42.77
C TYR A 130 -15.32 -15.22 -41.80
N LEU A 131 -14.65 -16.34 -42.10
CA LEU A 131 -13.65 -16.94 -41.22
C LEU A 131 -12.25 -16.68 -41.76
N ALA A 132 -11.39 -16.07 -40.93
CA ALA A 132 -10.05 -15.64 -41.34
C ALA A 132 -9.12 -16.79 -41.76
N SER A 133 -9.37 -18.01 -41.30
CA SER A 133 -8.53 -19.18 -41.57
C SER A 133 -9.38 -20.43 -41.70
N SER A 134 -10.17 -20.52 -42.77
CA SER A 134 -11.01 -21.68 -43.06
C SER A 134 -10.76 -22.31 -44.43
N VAL A 135 -11.06 -23.61 -44.54
CA VAL A 135 -11.02 -24.38 -45.79
C VAL A 135 -12.38 -25.03 -45.99
N VAL A 136 -12.88 -25.03 -47.23
CA VAL A 136 -14.14 -25.68 -47.60
C VAL A 136 -13.84 -26.93 -48.44
N THR A 137 -14.39 -28.07 -48.03
CA THR A 137 -14.37 -29.30 -48.83
C THR A 137 -15.79 -29.83 -48.98
N GLY A 138 -16.39 -29.61 -50.16
CA GLY A 138 -17.79 -29.97 -50.38
C GLY A 138 -18.72 -29.16 -49.48
N LYS A 139 -19.42 -29.83 -48.55
CA LYS A 139 -20.36 -29.18 -47.62
C LYS A 139 -19.74 -28.84 -46.27
N THR A 140 -18.50 -29.26 -46.04
CA THR A 140 -17.81 -29.14 -44.76
C THR A 140 -17.00 -27.85 -44.74
N VAL A 141 -17.16 -27.07 -43.67
CA VAL A 141 -16.31 -25.91 -43.34
C VAL A 141 -15.37 -26.34 -42.23
N SER A 142 -14.07 -26.19 -42.45
CA SER A 142 -13.02 -26.42 -41.45
C SER A 142 -12.38 -25.09 -41.09
N TYR A 143 -12.62 -24.61 -39.87
CA TYR A 143 -12.01 -23.40 -39.32
C TYR A 143 -10.80 -23.78 -38.47
N SER A 144 -9.62 -23.23 -38.75
CA SER A 144 -8.41 -23.54 -37.99
C SER A 144 -7.81 -22.31 -37.35
N ILE A 145 -7.34 -22.48 -36.12
CA ILE A 145 -6.73 -21.44 -35.29
C ILE A 145 -5.37 -21.90 -34.77
N PRO A 146 -4.37 -21.01 -34.70
CA PRO A 146 -3.05 -21.36 -34.15
C PRO A 146 -3.05 -21.30 -32.62
N LEU A 147 -2.02 -21.90 -32.00
CA LEU A 147 -1.78 -21.82 -30.56
C LEU A 147 -1.62 -20.35 -30.08
N PRO A 148 -2.05 -20.04 -28.84
CA PRO A 148 -1.99 -18.68 -28.27
C PRO A 148 -0.60 -18.03 -28.22
N SER A 149 0.49 -18.81 -28.32
CA SER A 149 1.85 -18.28 -28.49
C SER A 149 2.07 -17.48 -29.79
N SER A 150 1.01 -17.30 -30.59
CA SER A 150 0.97 -16.46 -31.79
C SER A 150 -0.15 -15.39 -31.78
N ILE A 151 -0.75 -15.07 -30.62
CA ILE A 151 -1.85 -14.08 -30.51
C ILE A 151 -1.42 -12.92 -29.58
N PRO A 152 -1.30 -11.67 -30.08
CA PRO A 152 -0.77 -10.53 -29.33
C PRO A 152 -1.58 -10.04 -28.10
N ALA A 153 -2.66 -10.72 -27.72
CA ALA A 153 -3.59 -10.23 -26.69
C ALA A 153 -3.34 -10.81 -25.28
N LEU A 154 -2.64 -11.95 -25.14
CA LEU A 154 -2.25 -12.48 -23.82
C LEU A 154 -1.02 -11.78 -23.22
N GLU A 155 -0.38 -10.92 -24.00
CA GLU A 155 0.73 -10.09 -23.55
C GLU A 155 0.30 -9.05 -22.49
N HIS A 156 -1.00 -8.72 -22.47
CA HIS A 156 -1.61 -7.68 -21.64
C HIS A 156 -2.18 -8.15 -20.31
N LEU A 157 -2.27 -9.46 -20.05
CA LEU A 157 -2.67 -9.97 -18.75
C LEU A 157 -1.45 -10.26 -17.89
N LEU A 158 -1.54 -9.89 -16.61
CA LEU A 158 -0.50 -10.17 -15.62
C LEU A 158 -0.55 -11.66 -15.24
N PRO A 159 0.51 -12.45 -15.51
CA PRO A 159 0.53 -13.86 -15.13
C PRO A 159 0.54 -13.99 -13.61
N ARG A 160 -0.34 -14.84 -13.07
CA ARG A 160 -0.46 -15.08 -11.62
C ARG A 160 0.52 -16.12 -11.09
N ASP A 161 1.20 -16.82 -12.00
CA ASP A 161 2.18 -17.85 -11.71
C ASP A 161 3.60 -17.29 -11.55
N GLY A 162 3.79 -15.97 -11.73
CA GLY A 162 5.09 -15.33 -11.65
C GLY A 162 6.01 -15.63 -12.82
N SER A 163 5.51 -16.23 -13.91
CA SER A 163 6.30 -16.54 -15.11
C SER A 163 6.88 -15.30 -15.79
N ARG A 164 6.27 -14.12 -15.58
CA ARG A 164 6.74 -12.83 -16.09
C ARG A 164 6.59 -11.72 -15.05
N PRO A 165 7.61 -10.88 -14.83
CA PRO A 165 7.49 -9.69 -14.00
C PRO A 165 6.66 -8.61 -14.70
N MET A 166 6.01 -7.75 -13.91
CA MET A 166 5.46 -6.47 -14.39
C MET A 166 6.59 -5.56 -14.86
N THR A 167 6.43 -4.93 -16.02
CA THR A 167 7.41 -3.96 -16.56
C THR A 167 7.07 -2.50 -16.22
N GLY A 168 5.99 -2.28 -15.45
CA GLY A 168 5.55 -0.97 -14.96
C GLY A 168 4.72 -1.09 -13.68
N ASP A 169 4.18 0.04 -13.21
CA ASP A 169 3.43 0.12 -11.96
C ASP A 169 2.02 -0.47 -12.07
N LEU A 170 1.50 -0.99 -10.96
CA LEU A 170 0.12 -1.42 -10.85
C LEU A 170 -0.77 -0.22 -10.44
N ASP A 171 -1.45 0.38 -11.41
CA ASP A 171 -2.49 1.38 -11.16
C ASP A 171 -3.88 0.72 -11.16
N LEU A 172 -4.57 0.79 -10.01
CA LEU A 172 -5.92 0.24 -9.83
C LEU A 172 -7.00 1.33 -9.88
N GLY A 173 -6.63 2.60 -10.07
CA GLY A 173 -7.51 3.74 -9.88
C GLY A 173 -8.17 3.70 -8.49
N ASP A 174 -9.49 3.81 -8.45
CA ASP A 174 -10.27 3.80 -7.19
C ASP A 174 -10.59 2.39 -6.66
N ASN A 175 -10.00 1.33 -7.24
CA ASN A 175 -10.27 -0.04 -6.83
C ASN A 175 -9.39 -0.47 -5.65
N ASN A 176 -10.01 -1.18 -4.71
CA ASN A 176 -9.33 -1.74 -3.54
C ASN A 176 -8.74 -3.12 -3.85
N ILE A 177 -7.61 -3.43 -3.21
CA ILE A 177 -7.14 -4.82 -3.07
C ILE A 177 -7.65 -5.34 -1.72
N VAL A 178 -8.46 -6.39 -1.74
CA VAL A 178 -9.09 -6.98 -0.54
C VAL A 178 -8.68 -8.44 -0.38
N ASN A 179 -8.72 -8.95 0.86
CA ASN A 179 -8.39 -10.34 1.21
C ASN A 179 -6.96 -10.77 0.80
N ILE A 180 -5.97 -9.89 0.97
CA ILE A 180 -4.56 -10.26 0.85
C ILE A 180 -4.14 -10.97 2.14
N ASN A 181 -3.66 -12.21 2.04
CA ASN A 181 -3.09 -12.93 3.19
C ASN A 181 -1.70 -12.38 3.54
N ASP A 182 -0.82 -12.28 2.55
CA ASP A 182 0.55 -11.80 2.70
C ASP A 182 0.88 -10.77 1.62
N ALA A 183 1.46 -9.64 2.03
CA ALA A 183 2.04 -8.63 1.15
C ALA A 183 3.50 -8.41 1.53
N THR A 184 4.43 -8.61 0.60
CA THR A 184 5.86 -8.34 0.81
C THR A 184 6.31 -7.22 -0.10
N ALA A 185 6.72 -6.09 0.48
CA ALA A 185 7.35 -4.98 -0.21
C ALA A 185 8.84 -4.93 0.12
N LYS A 186 9.68 -4.58 -0.86
CA LYS A 186 11.14 -4.38 -0.68
C LYS A 186 11.53 -2.91 -0.51
N GLY A 187 10.61 -1.99 -0.78
CA GLY A 187 10.82 -0.54 -0.67
C GLY A 187 9.94 0.07 0.41
N ASP A 188 9.68 1.36 0.25
CA ASP A 188 8.87 2.13 1.18
C ASP A 188 7.36 1.89 0.97
N ILE A 189 6.59 2.09 2.03
CA ILE A 189 5.13 2.14 1.99
C ILE A 189 4.72 3.58 2.28
N GLU A 190 4.28 4.29 1.24
CA GLU A 190 3.68 5.62 1.38
C GLU A 190 2.17 5.48 1.56
N ALA A 191 1.65 5.93 2.70
CA ALA A 191 0.24 5.83 3.03
C ALA A 191 -0.21 6.98 3.92
N ASP A 192 -1.37 7.57 3.62
CA ASP A 192 -2.01 8.59 4.47
C ASP A 192 -2.42 8.02 5.83
N ARG A 193 -2.83 6.75 5.86
CA ARG A 193 -3.30 6.08 7.08
C ARG A 193 -2.95 4.61 7.09
N ILE A 194 -2.25 4.19 8.14
CA ILE A 194 -1.95 2.79 8.44
C ILE A 194 -2.79 2.37 9.66
N ILE A 195 -3.62 1.34 9.47
CA ILE A 195 -4.38 0.71 10.57
C ILE A 195 -3.74 -0.66 10.80
N THR A 196 -2.97 -0.78 11.87
CA THR A 196 -2.28 -2.02 12.25
C THR A 196 -2.40 -2.23 13.76
N THR A 197 -2.18 -3.46 14.20
CA THR A 197 -2.03 -3.79 15.63
C THR A 197 -0.58 -3.69 16.07
N LYS A 198 0.37 -4.02 15.19
CA LYS A 198 1.80 -4.10 15.50
C LYS A 198 2.65 -3.84 14.27
N ILE A 199 3.79 -3.18 14.46
CA ILE A 199 4.86 -3.03 13.47
C ILE A 199 6.08 -3.76 14.03
N LEU A 200 6.61 -4.71 13.27
CA LEU A 200 7.77 -5.51 13.65
C LEU A 200 8.98 -5.08 12.81
N ASP A 201 10.14 -5.01 13.44
CA ASP A 201 11.39 -5.05 12.69
C ASP A 201 11.53 -6.44 12.05
N LYS A 202 11.86 -6.46 10.75
CA LYS A 202 11.95 -7.69 9.94
C LYS A 202 13.13 -8.55 10.34
N ASP A 203 14.25 -7.91 10.71
CA ASP A 203 15.52 -8.57 10.94
C ASP A 203 15.71 -8.90 12.43
N ASP A 204 15.07 -8.14 13.33
CA ASP A 204 15.09 -8.38 14.78
C ASP A 204 13.70 -8.22 15.43
N PRO A 205 12.94 -9.32 15.59
CA PRO A 205 11.58 -9.30 16.15
C PRO A 205 11.47 -8.76 17.59
N ASP A 206 12.59 -8.60 18.30
CA ASP A 206 12.59 -7.99 19.63
C ASP A 206 12.25 -6.49 19.55
N TYR A 207 12.47 -5.82 18.43
CA TYR A 207 12.09 -4.42 18.23
C TYR A 207 10.75 -4.29 17.50
N TYR A 208 9.84 -3.53 18.10
CA TYR A 208 8.49 -3.37 17.58
C TYR A 208 7.76 -2.14 18.15
N ILE A 209 6.76 -1.69 17.40
CA ILE A 209 5.72 -0.77 17.86
C ILE A 209 4.44 -1.57 18.05
N ASP A 210 3.92 -1.59 19.28
CA ASP A 210 2.62 -2.20 19.62
C ASP A 210 1.71 -1.07 20.13
N LEU A 211 0.55 -0.90 19.48
CA LEU A 211 -0.41 0.16 19.79
C LEU A 211 -1.36 -0.21 20.94
N ASN A 212 -1.41 -1.49 21.32
CA ASN A 212 -2.23 -2.00 22.43
C ASN A 212 -1.41 -2.25 23.70
N ASN A 213 -0.08 -2.37 23.61
CA ASN A 213 0.82 -2.65 24.74
C ASN A 213 2.08 -1.77 24.71
N SER A 214 3.13 -2.19 25.43
CA SER A 214 4.44 -1.53 25.39
C SER A 214 5.11 -1.75 24.03
N SER A 215 5.66 -0.67 23.46
CA SER A 215 6.57 -0.75 22.32
C SER A 215 8.01 -0.94 22.79
N HIS A 216 8.82 -1.70 22.04
CA HIS A 216 10.24 -1.88 22.32
C HIS A 216 11.05 -1.30 21.16
N MET A 217 11.71 -0.17 21.40
CA MET A 217 12.45 0.59 20.38
C MET A 217 13.88 0.84 20.87
N ASN A 218 14.87 0.65 20.01
CA ASN A 218 16.28 0.85 20.37
C ASN A 218 16.62 2.34 20.58
N ASN A 219 16.22 3.18 19.62
CA ASN A 219 16.41 4.62 19.69
C ASN A 219 15.18 5.34 19.13
N VAL A 220 14.79 6.44 19.77
CA VAL A 220 13.69 7.28 19.32
C VAL A 220 14.18 8.73 19.28
N SER A 221 14.33 9.27 18.07
CA SER A 221 14.64 10.68 17.86
C SER A 221 13.34 11.46 17.73
N MET A 222 13.13 12.42 18.61
CA MET A 222 11.94 13.26 18.63
C MET A 222 12.33 14.69 19.05
N ASP A 223 11.67 15.68 18.46
CA ASP A 223 11.85 17.08 18.87
C ASP A 223 11.15 17.36 20.21
N VAL A 224 9.96 16.79 20.39
CA VAL A 224 9.13 16.98 21.58
C VAL A 224 8.47 15.66 21.97
N ALA A 225 8.54 15.31 23.25
CA ALA A 225 7.79 14.23 23.87
C ALA A 225 6.67 14.83 24.74
N SER A 226 5.42 14.42 24.52
CA SER A 226 4.32 14.74 25.45
C SER A 226 4.01 13.54 26.32
N LEU A 227 3.93 13.76 27.64
CA LEU A 227 3.52 12.76 28.62
C LEU A 227 2.15 13.19 29.16
N GLU A 228 1.09 12.59 28.62
CA GLU A 228 -0.31 13.01 28.88
C GLU A 228 -0.81 12.63 30.28
N ASN A 229 -0.27 11.56 30.86
CA ASN A 229 -0.67 11.11 32.18
C ASN A 229 0.01 11.94 33.28
N SER A 230 -0.78 12.30 34.30
CA SER A 230 -0.28 12.97 35.49
C SER A 230 -0.10 11.99 36.64
N TYR A 231 1.03 12.10 37.35
CA TYR A 231 1.34 11.28 38.52
C TYR A 231 1.58 12.15 39.75
N VAL A 232 1.42 11.56 40.94
CA VAL A 232 1.58 12.23 42.22
C VAL A 232 2.90 11.81 42.86
N LEU A 233 3.61 12.78 43.45
CA LEU A 233 4.82 12.53 44.22
C LEU A 233 4.53 11.60 45.40
N GLY A 234 5.36 10.56 45.56
CA GLY A 234 5.20 9.57 46.63
C GLY A 234 4.32 8.37 46.29
N ASP A 235 3.62 8.38 45.14
CA ASP A 235 2.81 7.23 44.71
C ASP A 235 3.66 6.09 44.15
N ALA A 236 3.09 4.88 44.14
CA ALA A 236 3.73 3.69 43.61
C ALA A 236 3.92 3.77 42.08
N CYS A 237 5.04 3.25 41.60
CA CYS A 237 5.38 3.20 40.18
C CYS A 237 6.27 2.01 39.84
N LYS A 238 6.45 1.72 38.55
CA LYS A 238 7.44 0.73 38.09
C LYS A 238 8.78 1.43 37.89
N THR A 239 9.84 0.85 38.43
CA THR A 239 11.19 1.44 38.35
C THR A 239 11.60 1.69 36.89
N LYS A 240 12.42 2.72 36.67
CA LYS A 240 12.88 3.18 35.35
C LYS A 240 11.81 3.83 34.46
N GLN A 241 10.68 4.22 35.04
CA GLN A 241 9.69 5.06 34.37
C GLN A 241 9.99 6.56 34.55
N ILE A 242 9.59 7.34 33.55
CA ILE A 242 9.54 8.81 33.57
C ILE A 242 8.06 9.21 33.49
N GLY A 243 7.67 10.25 34.21
CA GLY A 243 6.32 10.80 34.20
C GLY A 243 6.32 12.29 34.49
N THR A 244 5.14 12.89 34.54
CA THR A 244 4.95 14.31 34.86
C THR A 244 3.87 14.48 35.92
N THR A 245 3.92 15.57 36.69
CA THR A 245 2.76 16.01 37.49
C THR A 245 1.75 16.74 36.60
N ILE A 246 0.58 17.06 37.14
CA ILE A 246 -0.44 17.88 36.45
C ILE A 246 0.07 19.28 36.06
N ASN A 247 1.13 19.76 36.71
CA ASN A 247 1.78 21.04 36.41
C ASN A 247 2.98 20.89 35.45
N GLY A 248 3.26 19.68 34.96
CA GLY A 248 4.38 19.39 34.06
C GLY A 248 5.74 19.19 34.75
N GLU A 249 5.80 19.05 36.08
CA GLU A 249 7.06 18.74 36.75
C GLU A 249 7.54 17.33 36.40
N LEU A 250 8.81 17.17 36.02
CA LEU A 250 9.40 15.87 35.69
C LEU A 250 9.48 14.96 36.93
N LEU A 251 9.04 13.72 36.77
CA LEU A 251 9.13 12.65 37.76
C LEU A 251 9.93 11.48 37.23
N THR A 252 10.70 10.84 38.10
CA THR A 252 11.35 9.55 37.84
C THR A 252 10.95 8.54 38.90
N CYS A 253 10.70 7.30 38.49
CA CYS A 253 10.39 6.22 39.41
C CYS A 253 11.68 5.61 40.01
N VAL A 254 11.91 5.89 41.30
CA VAL A 254 13.08 5.40 42.04
C VAL A 254 12.58 4.48 43.16
N SER A 255 13.13 3.27 43.23
CA SER A 255 12.77 2.27 44.25
C SER A 255 11.25 2.01 44.38
N GLY A 256 10.53 2.09 43.26
CA GLY A 256 9.09 1.85 43.19
C GLY A 256 8.20 3.02 43.59
N VAL A 257 8.77 4.22 43.79
CA VAL A 257 8.05 5.43 44.20
C VAL A 257 8.35 6.60 43.26
N TRP A 258 7.32 7.39 42.93
CA TRP A 258 7.47 8.59 42.14
C TRP A 258 8.24 9.65 42.93
N THR A 259 9.39 10.03 42.40
CA THR A 259 10.27 11.05 42.94
C THR A 259 10.48 12.14 41.91
N ARG A 260 10.88 13.34 42.32
CA ARG A 260 11.24 14.40 41.37
C ARG A 260 12.42 13.93 40.54
N GLY A 261 12.26 13.97 39.22
CA GLY A 261 13.33 13.61 38.28
C GLY A 261 14.43 14.64 38.33
N GLY A 262 15.59 14.26 38.90
CA GLY A 262 16.88 14.95 38.76
C GLY A 262 16.83 16.46 38.83
N SER A 263 16.83 16.97 40.06
CA SER A 263 17.60 18.14 40.48
C SER A 263 18.50 18.78 39.43
N SER A 264 18.09 19.95 38.91
CA SER A 264 18.85 20.74 37.94
C SER A 264 20.29 20.97 38.42
N VAL A 265 21.30 20.48 37.68
CA VAL A 265 22.66 20.99 37.85
C VAL A 265 22.64 22.44 37.41
N GLN A 266 22.60 23.36 38.36
CA GLN A 266 22.58 24.79 38.06
C GLN A 266 23.97 25.37 38.16
N LEU A 267 24.36 26.09 37.12
CA LEU A 267 25.65 26.75 37.00
C LEU A 267 25.42 28.26 37.10
N LYS A 268 26.11 28.91 38.04
CA LYS A 268 26.14 30.37 38.15
C LYS A 268 27.58 30.85 38.14
N ALA A 269 27.97 31.65 37.16
CA ALA A 269 29.25 32.35 37.16
C ALA A 269 29.00 33.85 37.34
N SER A 270 29.76 34.49 38.22
CA SER A 270 29.69 35.94 38.44
C SER A 270 30.98 36.44 39.09
N THR A 271 30.97 37.71 39.48
CA THR A 271 32.07 38.34 40.21
C THR A 271 31.66 38.71 41.63
N ALA A 272 32.59 38.56 42.57
CA ALA A 272 32.42 38.98 43.96
C ALA A 272 33.58 39.90 44.39
N SER A 273 33.26 40.97 45.12
CA SER A 273 34.29 41.83 45.73
C SER A 273 34.88 41.17 46.98
N HIS A 274 36.09 41.55 47.37
CA HIS A 274 36.65 41.15 48.67
C HIS A 274 35.67 41.42 49.82
N GLY A 275 35.43 40.40 50.65
CA GLY A 275 34.52 40.45 51.80
C GLY A 275 33.06 40.15 51.47
N GLN A 276 32.68 40.09 50.18
CA GLN A 276 31.30 39.79 49.76
C GLN A 276 30.96 38.32 50.02
N VAL A 277 29.72 38.08 50.45
CA VAL A 277 29.16 36.74 50.64
C VAL A 277 28.41 36.31 49.38
N VAL A 278 28.85 35.19 48.79
CA VAL A 278 28.17 34.51 47.68
C VAL A 278 27.14 33.55 48.27
N LYS A 279 25.87 33.80 47.97
CA LYS A 279 24.75 32.92 48.35
C LYS A 279 24.63 31.74 47.35
N PRO A 280 24.09 30.58 47.79
CA PRO A 280 23.74 29.50 46.88
C PRO A 280 22.73 29.97 45.83
N ILE A 281 22.57 29.20 44.74
CA ILE A 281 21.51 29.45 43.76
C ILE A 281 20.15 29.24 44.45
N ASP A 282 19.15 30.07 44.11
CA ASP A 282 17.82 30.00 44.70
C ASP A 282 17.25 28.58 44.57
N GLY A 283 16.79 28.02 45.70
CA GLY A 283 16.31 26.63 45.77
C GLY A 283 17.38 25.60 46.16
N PHE A 284 18.64 26.00 46.36
CA PHE A 284 19.71 25.11 46.83
C PHE A 284 20.25 25.53 48.19
N THR A 285 20.65 24.54 48.99
CA THR A 285 21.42 24.76 50.21
C THR A 285 22.93 24.84 49.89
N PRO A 286 23.75 25.50 50.72
CA PRO A 286 25.20 25.58 50.50
C PRO A 286 25.89 24.21 50.37
N ASP A 287 25.40 23.17 51.06
CA ASP A 287 25.96 21.81 51.00
C ASP A 287 25.68 21.10 49.66
N GLN A 288 24.68 21.58 48.91
CA GLN A 288 24.33 21.10 47.58
C GLN A 288 25.11 21.80 46.47
N CYS A 289 26.05 22.68 46.83
CA CYS A 289 26.73 23.55 45.88
C CYS A 289 28.25 23.53 46.09
N VAL A 290 28.99 23.53 44.97
CA VAL A 290 30.45 23.68 44.95
C VAL A 290 30.79 25.05 44.37
N ILE A 291 31.54 25.85 45.13
CA ILE A 291 32.12 27.10 44.64
C ILE A 291 33.54 26.87 44.14
N SER A 292 33.88 27.47 43.00
CA SER A 292 35.26 27.57 42.49
C SER A 292 35.59 29.03 42.22
N LEU A 293 36.82 29.43 42.53
CA LEU A 293 37.31 30.78 42.27
C LEU A 293 38.31 30.74 41.12
N SER A 294 38.11 31.58 40.11
CA SER A 294 38.96 31.64 38.92
C SER A 294 39.72 32.96 38.89
N GLY A 295 40.92 32.95 39.47
CA GLY A 295 41.90 34.03 39.35
C GLY A 295 41.43 35.40 39.88
N VAL A 296 42.40 36.30 40.08
CA VAL A 296 42.12 37.69 40.38
C VAL A 296 42.38 38.48 39.10
N PRO A 297 41.37 39.03 38.41
CA PRO A 297 41.61 39.90 37.26
C PRO A 297 42.48 41.09 37.67
N TYR A 298 43.58 41.22 36.94
CA TYR A 298 44.67 42.18 37.11
C TYR A 298 44.18 43.61 36.89
N LYS A 299 43.58 44.24 37.91
CA LYS A 299 43.33 45.69 37.90
C LYS A 299 43.75 46.34 39.22
N ASN A 300 44.79 47.16 39.09
CA ASN A 300 45.39 48.06 40.07
C ASN A 300 46.08 47.38 41.26
N ASP A 301 47.32 46.93 41.01
CA ASP A 301 48.33 46.57 42.01
C ASP A 301 48.68 47.69 43.00
N GLY A 302 47.98 48.83 43.06
CA GLY A 302 48.27 49.92 44.01
C GLY A 302 49.75 50.41 44.00
N GLY A 303 50.52 50.09 42.95
CA GLY A 303 51.96 50.35 42.86
C GLY A 303 52.91 49.23 43.31
N TYR A 304 52.42 48.05 43.72
CA TYR A 304 53.26 46.91 44.12
C TYR A 304 53.93 46.25 42.89
N LYS A 305 55.24 46.45 42.73
CA LYS A 305 55.99 46.01 41.54
C LYS A 305 56.35 44.50 41.51
N ARG A 306 56.11 43.76 42.60
CA ARG A 306 56.39 42.33 42.75
C ARG A 306 55.37 41.69 43.69
N SER A 307 54.20 41.36 43.18
CA SER A 307 53.06 40.81 43.93
C SER A 307 52.71 39.39 43.49
N ARG A 308 52.27 38.53 44.43
CA ARG A 308 51.49 37.32 44.10
C ARG A 308 50.05 37.52 44.57
N HIS A 309 49.11 37.40 43.65
CA HIS A 309 47.68 37.48 43.97
C HIS A 309 47.21 36.14 44.54
N PHE A 310 46.25 36.21 45.47
CA PHE A 310 45.52 35.04 45.93
C PHE A 310 44.02 35.34 45.98
N SER A 311 43.25 34.28 45.73
CA SER A 311 41.80 34.24 45.93
C SER A 311 41.48 33.05 46.83
N HIS A 312 40.68 33.26 47.85
CA HIS A 312 40.21 32.22 48.75
C HIS A 312 38.77 32.47 49.15
N TYR A 313 38.12 31.49 49.76
CA TYR A 313 36.80 31.68 50.36
C TYR A 313 36.73 31.02 51.73
N TYR A 314 35.93 31.61 52.63
CA TYR A 314 35.52 30.96 53.87
C TYR A 314 34.11 30.43 53.71
N ASN A 315 33.90 29.15 54.03
CA ASN A 315 32.57 28.57 54.08
C ASN A 315 31.86 29.05 55.37
N LEU A 316 30.85 29.89 55.22
CA LEU A 316 30.01 30.40 56.29
C LEU A 316 28.80 29.48 56.60
N ARG A 317 28.84 28.24 56.11
CA ARG A 317 27.75 27.25 56.23
C ARG A 317 26.46 27.79 55.63
N ALA A 318 25.40 27.90 56.43
CA ALA A 318 24.06 28.35 56.02
C ALA A 318 24.06 29.70 55.30
N ASP A 319 25.08 30.53 55.53
CA ASP A 319 25.18 31.85 54.93
C ASP A 319 25.91 31.92 53.59
N GLY A 320 26.50 30.83 53.09
CA GLY A 320 27.21 30.76 51.80
C GLY A 320 28.73 30.88 51.93
N TRP A 321 29.39 31.52 50.97
CA TRP A 321 30.87 31.63 50.94
C TRP A 321 31.33 33.08 50.94
N GLN A 322 32.14 33.47 51.91
CA GLN A 322 32.75 34.80 51.93
C GLN A 322 34.03 34.80 51.10
N VAL A 323 34.06 35.63 50.05
CA VAL A 323 35.17 35.68 49.10
C VAL A 323 36.28 36.61 49.59
N MET A 324 37.53 36.17 49.49
CA MET A 324 38.72 36.88 49.94
C MET A 324 39.70 37.07 48.79
N ALA A 325 40.05 38.32 48.51
CA ALA A 325 41.13 38.69 47.60
C ALA A 325 42.27 39.35 48.38
N GLY A 326 43.50 39.09 47.95
CA GLY A 326 44.63 39.85 48.44
C GLY A 326 45.86 39.71 47.57
N VAL A 327 46.86 40.49 47.96
CA VAL A 327 48.19 40.52 47.36
C VAL A 327 49.19 40.19 48.45
N ARG A 328 50.14 39.33 48.11
CA ARG A 328 51.35 39.12 48.88
C ARG A 328 52.46 39.95 48.28
N ASP A 329 52.95 40.93 49.03
CA ASP A 329 54.12 41.69 48.63
C ASP A 329 55.37 40.80 48.82
N ILE A 330 56.14 40.61 47.75
CA ILE A 330 57.31 39.74 47.76
C ILE A 330 58.47 40.39 48.53
N SER A 331 58.46 41.72 48.72
CA SER A 331 59.52 42.45 49.42
C SER A 331 59.46 42.32 50.94
N ASP A 332 58.27 42.32 51.53
CA ASP A 332 58.07 42.24 52.99
C ASP A 332 57.38 40.94 53.45
N ASN A 333 57.00 40.07 52.49
CA ASN A 333 56.37 38.77 52.72
C ASN A 333 54.99 38.85 53.40
N ARG A 334 54.38 40.04 53.49
CA ARG A 334 53.09 40.26 54.17
C ARG A 334 51.92 40.09 53.20
N LEU A 335 50.84 39.53 53.73
CA LEU A 335 49.55 39.45 53.05
C LEU A 335 48.79 40.75 53.28
N ARG A 336 48.28 41.34 52.20
CA ARG A 336 47.46 42.55 52.24
C ARG A 336 46.16 42.27 51.51
N HIS A 337 45.05 42.62 52.13
CA HIS A 337 43.75 42.55 51.48
C HIS A 337 43.65 43.64 50.41
N THR A 338 43.02 43.32 49.29
CA THR A 338 42.85 44.23 48.17
C THR A 338 41.37 44.36 47.82
N SER A 339 40.95 45.52 47.33
CA SER A 339 39.60 45.75 46.79
C SER A 339 39.38 45.08 45.42
N ALA A 340 40.06 43.97 45.16
CA ALA A 340 39.97 43.27 43.89
C ALA A 340 38.64 42.52 43.77
N VAL A 341 38.19 42.40 42.53
CA VAL A 341 37.00 41.66 42.15
C VAL A 341 37.43 40.27 41.70
N ILE A 342 36.85 39.20 42.24
CA ILE A 342 37.18 37.80 41.93
C ILE A 342 36.05 37.18 41.11
N GLN A 343 36.39 36.42 40.07
CA GLN A 343 35.42 35.59 39.37
C GLN A 343 35.19 34.30 40.14
N TYR A 344 33.92 33.91 40.29
CA TYR A 344 33.53 32.63 40.87
C TYR A 344 32.56 31.88 39.96
N SER A 345 32.62 30.56 40.03
CA SER A 345 31.57 29.67 39.52
C SER A 345 30.96 28.89 40.68
N LEU A 346 29.64 28.67 40.59
CA LEU A 346 28.87 27.88 41.51
C LEU A 346 28.21 26.75 40.72
N VAL A 347 28.37 25.52 41.20
CA VAL A 347 27.72 24.32 40.64
C VAL A 347 26.84 23.74 41.73
N CYS A 348 25.53 23.81 41.59
CA CYS A 348 24.61 23.22 42.55
C CYS A 348 23.90 22.00 41.96
N SER A 349 23.80 20.93 42.73
CA SER A 349 23.09 19.70 42.39
C SER A 349 22.29 19.25 43.61
N SER A 350 20.97 19.06 43.45
CA SER A 350 20.07 18.68 44.55
C SER A 350 19.97 17.19 44.79
#